data_AF-A0A2M8L0C1-F1
#
_entry.id   AF-A0A2M8L0C1-F1
#
_cell.length_a   1.000
_cell.length_b   1.000
_cell.length_c   1.000
_cell.angle_alpha   90.00
_cell.angle_beta   90.00
_cell.angle_gamma   90.00
#
_symmetry.space_group_name_H-M   'P 1'
#
loop_
_entity.id
_entity.type
_entity.pdbx_description
1 polymer ?
#
loop_
_entity_poly.entity_id
_entity_poly.type
_entity_poly.pdbx_seq_one_letter_code
_entity_poly.pdbx_strand_id
1 'polypeptide(L)'
;MFGFLKRFWNHKRTKQLVDIRSIGLYIFAVVVLAISWSAAKTVQNNYELQKQISTLKQQNTVLQLTSNNIYLNNKYLSTNQYLELSARQSLGLAAPGEKVLLIPNNVAMKYVDKSLSPAIATAANQQTKDERPGYVKNLEDWRDFLLGRKLFDN
;
A
#
# COMPACT_ATOMS: atom_id res chain seq x y z
N MET A 1 -62.57 -5.30 -20.24
CA MET A 1 -61.48 -5.91 -19.45
C MET A 1 -61.05 -5.01 -18.28
N PHE A 2 -62.01 -4.50 -17.48
CA PHE A 2 -61.77 -3.56 -16.37
C PHE A 2 -62.52 -3.96 -15.07
N GLY A 3 -62.98 -5.21 -14.97
CA GLY A 3 -63.78 -5.69 -13.83
C GLY A 3 -62.98 -6.18 -12.62
N PHE A 4 -61.72 -6.59 -12.82
CA PHE A 4 -60.90 -7.20 -11.75
C PHE A 4 -60.33 -6.19 -10.75
N LEU A 5 -60.10 -4.94 -11.18
CA LEU A 5 -59.57 -3.87 -10.33
C LEU A 5 -60.57 -3.37 -9.28
N LYS A 6 -61.88 -3.47 -9.57
CA LYS A 6 -62.92 -2.93 -8.67
C LYS A 6 -63.17 -3.79 -7.42
N ARG A 7 -62.78 -5.07 -7.45
CA ARG A 7 -63.02 -6.03 -6.36
C ARG A 7 -61.98 -5.96 -5.23
N PHE A 8 -60.78 -5.46 -5.51
CA PHE A 8 -59.74 -5.21 -4.49
C PHE A 8 -60.03 -4.00 -3.59
N TRP A 9 -60.91 -3.10 -4.03
CA TRP A 9 -61.17 -1.82 -3.35
C TRP A 9 -62.21 -1.87 -2.23
N ASN A 10 -62.88 -3.00 -2.01
CA ASN A 10 -64.08 -3.07 -1.15
C ASN A 10 -63.89 -3.88 0.14
N HIS A 11 -62.67 -3.89 0.72
CA HIS A 11 -62.43 -4.49 2.05
C HIS A 11 -62.13 -3.39 3.07
N LYS A 12 -62.72 -3.46 4.27
CA LYS A 12 -62.53 -2.45 5.35
C LYS A 12 -61.04 -2.16 5.65
N ARG A 13 -60.15 -3.12 5.40
CA ARG A 13 -58.69 -2.99 5.56
C ARG A 13 -58.05 -2.04 4.55
N THR A 14 -58.54 -1.95 3.31
CA THR A 14 -57.96 -1.04 2.31
C THR A 14 -58.32 0.42 2.58
N LYS A 15 -59.50 0.69 3.19
CA LYS A 15 -59.88 2.05 3.59
C LYS A 15 -58.99 2.64 4.70
N GLN A 16 -58.41 1.80 5.57
CA GLN A 16 -57.44 2.26 6.58
C GLN A 16 -56.05 2.53 5.99
N LEU A 17 -55.64 1.77 4.97
CA LEU A 17 -54.36 1.97 4.27
C LEU A 17 -54.36 3.20 3.36
N VAL A 18 -55.53 3.59 2.84
CA VAL A 18 -55.72 4.75 1.95
C VAL A 18 -56.29 5.96 2.71
N ASP A 19 -56.23 5.96 4.05
CA ASP A 19 -56.58 7.13 4.85
C ASP A 19 -55.60 8.28 4.58
N ILE A 20 -56.10 9.52 4.55
CA ILE A 20 -55.33 10.74 4.24
C ILE A 20 -54.12 10.89 5.16
N ARG A 21 -54.27 10.46 6.43
CA ARG A 21 -53.19 10.45 7.43
C ARG A 21 -52.08 9.48 7.05
N SER A 22 -52.44 8.26 6.64
CA SER A 22 -51.48 7.22 6.23
C SER A 22 -50.73 7.62 4.96
N ILE A 23 -51.42 8.24 4.01
CA ILE A 23 -50.83 8.75 2.77
C ILE A 23 -49.76 9.82 3.07
N GLY A 24 -50.05 10.76 3.97
CA GLY A 24 -49.07 11.76 4.41
C GLY A 24 -47.81 11.12 5.01
N LEU A 25 -47.97 10.08 5.84
CA LEU A 25 -46.84 9.35 6.42
C LEU A 25 -46.01 8.61 5.37
N TYR A 26 -46.64 8.02 4.35
CA TYR A 26 -45.90 7.36 3.26
C TYR A 26 -45.10 8.35 2.42
N ILE A 27 -45.69 9.50 2.08
CA ILE A 27 -44.99 10.57 1.35
C ILE A 27 -43.79 11.06 2.16
N PHE A 28 -44.00 11.31 3.46
CA PHE A 28 -42.92 11.70 4.37
C PHE A 28 -41.81 10.64 4.43
N ALA A 29 -42.17 9.36 4.57
CA ALA A 29 -41.20 8.27 4.60
C ALA A 29 -40.37 8.19 3.30
N VAL A 30 -41.01 8.36 2.14
CA VAL A 30 -40.33 8.38 0.85
C VAL A 30 -39.35 9.56 0.76
N VAL A 31 -39.76 10.75 1.22
CA VAL A 31 -38.88 11.93 1.24
C VAL A 31 -37.67 11.71 2.15
N VAL A 32 -37.88 11.18 3.36
CA VAL A 32 -36.79 10.88 4.30
C VAL A 32 -35.82 9.85 3.72
N LEU A 33 -36.33 8.80 3.08
CA LEU A 33 -35.50 7.79 2.42
C LEU A 33 -34.71 8.38 1.25
N ALA A 34 -35.33 9.25 0.45
CA ALA A 34 -34.65 9.93 -0.67
C ALA A 34 -33.51 10.83 -0.18
N ILE A 35 -33.74 11.61 0.89
CA ILE A 35 -32.72 12.45 1.51
C ILE A 35 -31.59 11.58 2.09
N SER A 36 -31.94 10.50 2.79
CA SER A 36 -30.97 9.59 3.39
C SER A 36 -30.08 8.93 2.32
N TRP A 37 -30.67 8.51 1.20
CA TRP A 37 -29.94 7.94 0.08
C TRP A 37 -29.00 8.96 -0.59
N SER A 38 -29.47 10.20 -0.77
CA SER A 38 -28.64 11.29 -1.30
C SER A 38 -27.45 11.61 -0.38
N ALA A 39 -27.70 11.71 0.93
CA ALA A 39 -26.65 11.96 1.92
C ALA A 39 -25.60 10.83 1.93
N ALA A 40 -26.03 9.57 1.91
CA ALA A 40 -25.14 8.42 1.85
C ALA A 40 -24.25 8.47 0.59
N LYS A 41 -24.83 8.77 -0.58
CA LYS A 41 -24.09 8.91 -1.84
C LYS A 41 -23.07 10.04 -1.79
N THR A 42 -23.42 11.20 -1.22
CA THR A 42 -22.49 12.33 -1.06
C THR A 42 -21.31 11.97 -0.16
N VAL A 43 -21.55 11.28 0.96
CA VAL A 43 -20.48 10.81 1.85
C VAL A 43 -19.55 9.84 1.13
N GLN A 44 -20.10 8.88 0.38
CA GLN A 44 -19.30 7.96 -0.41
C GLN A 44 -18.43 8.70 -1.44
N ASN A 45 -19.02 9.61 -2.22
CA ASN A 45 -18.28 10.36 -3.23
C ASN A 45 -17.17 11.22 -2.61
N ASN A 46 -17.43 11.86 -1.47
CA ASN A 46 -16.43 12.64 -0.75
C ASN A 46 -15.27 11.76 -0.23
N TYR A 47 -15.56 10.54 0.21
CA TYR A 47 -14.53 9.60 0.63
C TYR A 47 -13.66 9.14 -0.55
N GLU A 48 -14.29 8.84 -1.70
CA GLU A 48 -13.56 8.47 -2.92
C GLU A 48 -12.67 9.62 -3.41
N LEU A 49 -13.16 10.87 -3.39
CA LEU A 49 -12.37 12.05 -3.71
C LEU A 49 -11.19 12.22 -2.76
N GLN A 50 -11.39 12.08 -1.45
CA GLN A 50 -10.31 12.14 -0.46
C GLN A 50 -9.25 11.06 -0.69
N LYS A 51 -9.68 9.84 -1.02
CA LYS A 51 -8.78 8.75 -1.37
C LYS A 51 -7.94 9.11 -2.59
N GLN A 52 -8.55 9.62 -3.67
CA GLN A 52 -7.83 10.07 -4.86
C GLN A 52 -6.82 11.17 -4.52
N ILE A 53 -7.20 12.18 -3.74
CA ILE A 53 -6.30 13.25 -3.29
C ILE A 53 -5.11 12.66 -2.52
N SER A 54 -5.35 11.73 -1.60
CA SER A 54 -4.28 11.07 -0.84
C SER A 54 -3.32 10.34 -1.77
N THR A 55 -3.84 9.59 -2.75
CA THR A 55 -2.98 8.86 -3.70
C THR A 55 -2.15 9.81 -4.56
N LEU A 56 -2.74 10.91 -5.05
CA LEU A 56 -2.03 11.92 -5.84
C LEU A 56 -0.96 12.63 -5.02
N LYS A 57 -1.25 12.97 -3.75
CA LYS A 57 -0.26 13.55 -2.84
C LYS A 57 0.92 12.61 -2.61
N GLN A 58 0.64 11.33 -2.35
CA GLN A 58 1.69 10.32 -2.18
C GLN A 58 2.55 10.18 -3.45
N GLN A 59 1.93 10.09 -4.63
CA GLN A 59 2.66 10.04 -5.90
C GLN A 59 3.53 11.28 -6.10
N ASN A 60 3.01 12.47 -5.80
CA ASN A 60 3.77 13.72 -5.91
C ASN A 60 4.98 13.72 -4.96
N THR A 61 4.80 13.31 -3.70
CA THR A 61 5.91 13.18 -2.74
C THR A 61 6.98 12.21 -3.23
N VAL A 62 6.59 11.04 -3.76
CA VAL A 62 7.56 10.08 -4.33
C VAL A 62 8.31 10.68 -5.51
N LEU A 63 7.62 11.37 -6.41
CA LEU A 63 8.24 12.04 -7.55
C LEU A 63 9.22 13.15 -7.12
N GLN A 64 8.84 13.95 -6.12
CA GLN A 64 9.72 14.97 -5.55
C GLN A 64 10.97 14.35 -4.92
N LEU A 65 10.82 13.30 -4.11
CA LEU A 65 11.95 12.59 -3.52
C LEU A 65 12.86 11.98 -4.59
N THR A 66 12.28 11.39 -5.62
CA THR A 66 13.03 10.81 -6.75
C THR A 66 13.82 11.89 -7.49
N SER A 67 13.19 13.02 -7.79
CA SER A 67 13.85 14.16 -8.44
C SER A 67 14.99 14.72 -7.59
N ASN A 68 14.76 14.90 -6.28
CA ASN A 68 15.77 15.35 -5.34
C ASN A 68 16.94 14.35 -5.24
N ASN A 69 16.65 13.04 -5.22
CA ASN A 69 17.67 12.01 -5.21
C ASN A 69 18.53 12.05 -6.49
N ILE A 70 17.89 12.16 -7.67
CA ILE A 70 18.60 12.32 -8.95
C ILE A 70 19.48 13.57 -8.93
N TYR A 71 18.95 14.69 -8.46
CA TYR A 71 19.71 15.93 -8.34
C TYR A 71 20.94 15.76 -7.43
N LEU A 72 20.77 15.17 -6.25
CA LEU A 72 21.86 14.92 -5.31
C LEU A 72 22.90 13.95 -5.88
N ASN A 73 22.47 12.89 -6.56
CA ASN A 73 23.38 11.95 -7.23
C ASN A 73 24.20 12.66 -8.31
N ASN A 74 23.56 13.44 -9.19
CA ASN A 74 24.26 14.22 -10.20
C ASN A 74 25.26 15.18 -9.57
N LYS A 75 24.87 15.87 -8.48
CA LYS A 75 25.76 16.75 -7.74
C LYS A 75 26.95 16.00 -7.15
N TYR A 76 26.73 14.83 -6.54
CA TYR A 76 27.78 13.98 -6.00
C TYR A 76 28.77 13.55 -7.09
N LEU A 77 28.27 13.08 -8.24
CA LEU A 77 29.08 12.68 -9.39
C LEU A 77 29.90 13.84 -9.98
N SER A 78 29.44 15.08 -9.81
CA SER A 78 30.17 16.28 -10.22
C SER A 78 31.25 16.76 -9.23
N THR A 79 31.35 16.15 -8.04
CA THR A 79 32.31 16.58 -7.02
C THR A 79 33.74 16.15 -7.36
N ASN A 80 34.72 16.97 -6.96
CA ASN A 80 36.13 16.62 -7.09
C ASN A 80 36.47 15.34 -6.31
N GLN A 81 35.88 15.13 -5.13
CA GLN A 81 36.06 13.88 -4.37
C GLN A 81 35.63 12.65 -5.17
N TYR A 82 34.49 12.71 -5.86
CA TYR A 82 34.06 11.58 -6.70
C TYR A 82 35.01 11.36 -7.88
N LEU A 83 35.43 12.43 -8.56
CA LEU A 83 36.42 12.34 -9.66
C LEU A 83 37.75 11.76 -9.18
N GLU A 84 38.19 12.14 -7.99
CA GLU A 84 39.42 11.63 -7.38
C GLU A 84 39.30 10.15 -7.01
N LEU A 85 38.23 9.75 -6.32
CA LEU A 85 37.98 8.36 -5.95
C LEU A 85 37.85 7.46 -7.19
N SER A 86 37.12 7.91 -8.20
CA SER A 86 36.96 7.17 -9.45
C SER A 86 38.26 7.09 -10.25
N ALA A 87 39.09 8.13 -10.27
CA ALA A 87 40.43 8.08 -10.86
C ALA A 87 41.36 7.11 -10.10
N ARG A 88 41.30 7.09 -8.76
CA ARG A 88 42.06 6.15 -7.92
C ARG A 88 41.68 4.69 -8.22
N GLN A 89 40.38 4.42 -8.35
CA GLN A 89 39.88 3.08 -8.66
C GLN A 89 40.19 2.65 -10.10
N SER A 90 40.01 3.55 -11.07
CA SER A 90 40.07 3.21 -12.50
C SER A 90 41.49 3.24 -13.06
N LEU A 91 42.31 4.18 -12.58
CA LEU A 91 43.65 4.43 -13.11
C LEU A 91 44.75 3.95 -12.16
N GLY A 92 44.39 3.48 -10.95
CA GLY A 92 45.37 3.09 -9.93
C GLY A 92 46.26 4.25 -9.48
N LEU A 93 45.81 5.49 -9.67
CA LEU A 93 46.55 6.69 -9.30
C LEU A 93 46.36 6.99 -7.80
N ALA A 94 47.37 7.60 -7.19
CA ALA A 94 47.28 8.13 -5.83
C ALA A 94 47.70 9.60 -5.80
N ALA A 95 47.20 10.34 -4.82
CA ALA A 95 47.64 11.72 -4.62
C ALA A 95 49.14 11.76 -4.25
N PRO A 96 49.82 12.89 -4.49
CA PRO A 96 51.22 13.06 -4.10
C PRO A 96 51.43 12.76 -2.61
N GLY A 97 52.35 11.84 -2.30
CA GLY A 97 52.66 11.41 -0.94
C GLY A 97 51.93 10.14 -0.46
N GLU A 98 51.01 9.60 -1.26
CA GLU A 98 50.32 8.33 -0.96
C GLU A 98 50.91 7.13 -1.73
N LYS A 99 50.82 5.93 -1.15
CA LYS A 99 51.34 4.68 -1.74
C LYS A 99 50.19 3.73 -2.09
N VAL A 100 50.09 3.35 -3.37
CA VAL A 100 49.11 2.35 -3.83
C VAL A 100 49.62 0.94 -3.51
N LEU A 101 48.78 0.16 -2.83
CA LEU A 101 49.04 -1.25 -2.56
C LEU A 101 48.06 -2.11 -3.37
N LEU A 102 48.58 -2.88 -4.31
CA LEU A 102 47.82 -3.88 -5.05
C LEU A 102 47.80 -5.17 -4.24
N ILE A 103 46.69 -5.44 -3.55
CA ILE A 103 46.53 -6.67 -2.77
C ILE A 103 45.83 -7.72 -3.64
N PRO A 104 46.44 -8.91 -3.87
CA PRO A 104 45.78 -9.98 -4.58
C PRO A 104 44.52 -10.46 -3.85
N ASN A 105 43.47 -10.81 -4.59
CA ASN A 105 42.15 -11.11 -4.04
C ASN A 105 42.18 -12.24 -2.99
N ASN A 106 43.02 -13.26 -3.19
CA ASN A 106 43.20 -14.36 -2.23
C ASN A 106 43.71 -13.89 -0.86
N VAL A 107 44.53 -12.83 -0.81
CA VAL A 107 45.02 -12.25 0.44
C VAL A 107 43.95 -11.36 1.08
N ALA A 108 43.28 -10.53 0.27
CA ALA A 108 42.22 -9.64 0.75
C ALA A 108 41.05 -10.43 1.37
N MET A 109 40.67 -11.57 0.78
CA MET A 109 39.53 -12.37 1.21
C MET A 109 39.86 -13.37 2.34
N LYS A 110 41.13 -13.54 2.72
CA LYS A 110 41.56 -14.57 3.68
C LYS A 110 40.91 -14.42 5.07
N TYR A 111 40.62 -13.19 5.47
CA TYR A 111 40.05 -12.86 6.79
C TYR A 111 38.68 -12.18 6.70
N VAL A 112 38.08 -12.12 5.51
CA VAL A 112 36.73 -11.58 5.35
C VAL A 112 35.75 -12.64 5.82
N ASP A 113 35.03 -12.35 6.90
CA ASP A 113 33.95 -13.21 7.36
C ASP A 113 32.84 -13.25 6.31
N LYS A 114 32.73 -14.39 5.64
CA LYS A 114 31.79 -14.62 4.56
C LYS A 114 30.34 -14.50 5.05
N SER A 115 30.07 -14.71 6.34
CA SER A 115 28.73 -14.58 6.93
C SER A 115 28.22 -13.12 6.99
N LEU A 116 29.12 -12.14 7.01
CA LEU A 116 28.79 -10.71 7.01
C LEU A 116 28.53 -10.15 5.61
N SER A 117 28.70 -10.98 4.56
CA SER A 117 28.43 -10.56 3.20
C SER A 117 26.91 -10.42 2.98
N PRO A 118 26.42 -9.29 2.43
CA PRO A 118 24.98 -9.06 2.22
C PRO A 118 24.34 -10.09 1.27
N ALA A 119 25.15 -10.78 0.46
CA ALA A 119 24.72 -11.90 -0.39
C ALA A 119 24.34 -13.17 0.39
N ILE A 120 24.84 -13.35 1.62
CA ILE A 120 24.49 -14.51 2.48
C ILE A 120 23.29 -14.19 3.37
N ALA A 121 23.13 -12.94 3.82
CA ALA A 121 21.93 -12.49 4.52
C ALA A 121 20.65 -12.63 3.66
N THR A 122 20.76 -12.54 2.33
CA THR A 122 19.66 -12.82 1.40
C THR A 122 19.45 -14.31 1.12
N ALA A 123 20.50 -15.13 1.23
CA ALA A 123 20.40 -16.59 1.06
C ALA A 123 19.85 -17.30 2.31
N ALA A 124 20.13 -16.79 3.51
CA ALA A 124 19.56 -17.31 4.77
C ALA A 124 18.06 -17.05 4.89
N ASN A 125 17.51 -16.08 4.14
CA ASN A 125 16.07 -15.82 4.06
C ASN A 125 15.35 -16.68 3.01
N GLN A 126 16.01 -17.71 2.46
CA GLN A 126 15.38 -18.74 1.64
C GLN A 126 14.86 -19.90 2.50
N GLN A 127 14.24 -19.58 3.64
CA GLN A 127 13.40 -20.54 4.35
C GLN A 127 12.21 -20.88 3.44
N THR A 128 12.24 -22.08 2.87
CA THR A 128 11.16 -22.83 2.19
C THR A 128 10.03 -21.97 1.61
N LYS A 129 10.00 -21.82 0.28
CA LYS A 129 8.81 -21.33 -0.43
C LYS A 129 7.66 -22.30 -0.16
N ASP A 130 6.89 -21.99 0.86
CA ASP A 130 5.73 -22.75 1.28
C ASP A 130 4.72 -22.80 0.12
N GLU A 131 4.41 -24.00 -0.38
CA GLU A 131 3.54 -24.21 -1.56
C GLU A 131 2.04 -24.12 -1.23
N ARG A 132 1.69 -23.90 0.04
CA ARG A 132 0.27 -23.85 0.47
C ARG A 132 -0.50 -22.66 -0.15
N PRO A 133 -1.81 -22.80 -0.39
CA PRO A 133 -2.66 -21.71 -0.87
C PRO A 133 -2.65 -20.49 0.05
N GLY A 134 -2.71 -19.28 -0.53
CA GLY A 134 -2.56 -18.02 0.22
C GLY A 134 -3.56 -17.81 1.37
N TYR A 135 -4.78 -18.36 1.27
CA TYR A 135 -5.77 -18.25 2.35
C TYR A 135 -5.39 -19.06 3.59
N VAL A 136 -4.73 -20.21 3.43
CA VAL A 136 -4.26 -21.05 4.56
C VAL A 136 -3.15 -20.32 5.31
N LYS A 137 -2.23 -19.70 4.57
CA LYS A 137 -1.13 -18.92 5.12
C LYS A 137 -1.63 -17.75 5.97
N ASN A 138 -2.54 -16.96 5.40
CA ASN A 138 -3.09 -15.80 6.09
C ASN A 138 -3.77 -16.20 7.41
N LEU A 139 -4.57 -17.28 7.41
CA LEU A 139 -5.23 -17.75 8.63
C LEU A 139 -4.24 -18.24 9.69
N GLU A 140 -3.19 -18.94 9.28
CA GLU A 140 -2.13 -19.40 10.18
C GLU A 140 -1.33 -18.23 10.75
N ASP A 141 -0.98 -17.23 9.94
CA ASP A 141 -0.29 -16.03 10.39
C ASP A 141 -1.14 -15.24 11.40
N TRP A 142 -2.45 -15.09 11.16
CA TRP A 142 -3.37 -14.46 12.11
C TRP A 142 -3.48 -15.25 13.42
N ARG A 143 -3.59 -16.58 13.33
CA ARG A 143 -3.63 -17.49 14.48
C ARG A 143 -2.35 -17.36 15.30
N ASP A 144 -1.20 -17.32 14.65
CA ASP A 144 0.10 -17.27 15.31
C ASP A 144 0.43 -15.88 15.87
N PHE A 145 -0.04 -14.83 15.23
CA PHE A 145 -0.01 -13.46 15.76
C PHE A 145 -0.85 -13.36 17.04
N LEU A 146 -2.12 -13.81 17.00
CA LEU A 146 -3.02 -13.75 18.15
C LEU A 146 -2.56 -14.60 19.34
N LEU A 147 -1.86 -15.71 19.07
CA LEU A 147 -1.32 -16.61 20.10
C LEU A 147 0.15 -16.33 20.42
N GLY A 148 0.75 -15.28 19.86
CA GLY A 148 2.13 -14.86 20.15
C GLY A 148 3.21 -15.88 19.77
N ARG A 149 2.92 -16.84 18.89
CA ARG A 149 3.83 -17.96 18.57
C ARG A 149 5.05 -17.54 17.75
N LYS A 150 4.97 -16.46 16.97
CA LYS A 150 6.09 -15.94 16.16
C LYS A 150 7.06 -15.01 16.90
N LEU A 151 6.92 -14.83 18.22
CA LEU A 151 7.79 -13.91 18.97
C LEU A 151 9.19 -14.47 19.30
N PHE A 152 9.46 -15.76 19.07
CA PHE A 152 10.69 -16.42 19.54
C PHE A 152 11.47 -17.24 18.51
N ASP A 153 11.12 -17.21 17.23
CA ASP A 153 11.93 -17.86 16.20
C ASP A 153 12.98 -16.87 15.66
N ASN A 154 14.22 -17.05 16.13
CA ASN A 154 15.44 -16.37 15.67
C ASN A 154 16.31 -17.36 14.90
#